data_AF-A0A348YNU9-F1
#
_entry.id   AF-A0A348YNU9-F1
#
_cell.length_a   1.000
_cell.length_b   1.000
_cell.length_c   1.000
_cell.angle_alpha   90.00
_cell.angle_beta   90.00
_cell.angle_gamma   90.00
#
_symmetry.space_group_name_H-M   'P 1'
#
loop_
_entity.id
_entity.type
_entity.pdbx_description
1 polymer ?
#
loop_
_entity_poly.entity_id
_entity_poly.type
_entity_poly.pdbx_seq_one_letter_code
_entity_poly.pdbx_strand_id
1 'polypeptide(L)'
;MKKKQNLIAFFSLIASLYPISAIADYSNPHPMSGDVVVPMPCNESMVFRKVYTGTRAKASRSFLDQKDTHKILTTQGTFEDPEGFYFLMSKYELTEYQYKILTEEKCPKFNNTLLLPAVSHSKTEYSNAALNFSAFLQSLTDVPNQNGVKAIVSLPLESDWSFAARGGLAVSEDKLNIKDTVYSHNAKNIGEFAWYQGAGSANGRLNQVGKLKPNILGFYDLYGNAQEMMADVIHGGNVIVRGGGYLTPIKDISTEIRFEKPLFLSNGKVSRARDTSTRFELTVPYYTSIKEVDRKDALESIKNLDEQKAVESLKAQKETEQPSKEDLHLQSKADYSESALSKMQLNKVEDLCLKNNVIVACRFTGKKYENVNFDEKDYEKAVRLYSNACELKDAESCISLGKIYALNVINNKGNTDAIDAYKKGCELNYSRACGYVADAYSEGILTEKDAKKADEFNKKTLNLAKTGCDSNNAVDCSILGYHYGRGQGVKKDYQQAKKFLEKACELNDG
;
A
#
# COMPACT_ATOMS: atom_id res chain seq x y z
N MET A 1 -36.68 -46.03 -25.23
CA MET A 1 -35.87 -44.82 -25.52
C MET A 1 -36.30 -43.67 -24.61
N LYS A 2 -35.55 -43.37 -23.54
CA LYS A 2 -35.63 -42.07 -22.84
C LYS A 2 -34.21 -41.67 -22.45
N LYS A 3 -33.68 -40.66 -23.13
CA LYS A 3 -32.36 -40.06 -22.87
C LYS A 3 -32.43 -39.23 -21.59
N LYS A 4 -31.44 -39.41 -20.71
CA LYS A 4 -31.12 -38.48 -19.62
C LYS A 4 -30.58 -37.17 -20.24
N GLN A 5 -31.15 -36.03 -19.87
CA GLN A 5 -30.53 -34.72 -20.08
C GLN A 5 -29.97 -34.25 -18.73
N ASN A 6 -28.67 -33.96 -18.73
CA ASN A 6 -27.95 -33.31 -17.64
C ASN A 6 -28.36 -31.84 -17.58
N LEU A 7 -28.81 -31.38 -16.41
CA LEU A 7 -29.04 -29.96 -16.15
C LEU A 7 -27.73 -29.37 -15.61
N ILE A 8 -27.04 -28.60 -16.44
CA ILE A 8 -25.93 -27.74 -16.03
C ILE A 8 -26.55 -26.46 -15.48
N ALA A 9 -26.38 -26.21 -14.18
CA ALA A 9 -26.81 -24.97 -13.54
C ALA A 9 -25.85 -23.83 -13.95
N PHE A 10 -26.31 -22.96 -14.85
CA PHE A 10 -25.70 -21.65 -15.08
C PHE A 10 -25.98 -20.76 -13.86
N PHE A 11 -24.94 -20.45 -13.07
CA PHE A 11 -24.99 -19.31 -12.16
C PHE A 11 -24.88 -18.04 -13.03
N SER A 12 -26.04 -17.46 -13.35
CA SER A 12 -26.13 -16.11 -13.91
C SER A 12 -25.65 -15.12 -12.86
N LEU A 13 -24.53 -14.46 -13.14
CA LEU A 13 -24.12 -13.25 -12.44
C LEU A 13 -25.15 -12.18 -12.78
N ILE A 14 -26.08 -11.91 -11.86
CA ILE A 14 -27.02 -10.81 -11.99
C ILE A 14 -26.19 -9.54 -11.86
N ALA A 15 -25.89 -8.91 -12.99
CA ALA A 15 -25.51 -7.50 -13.01
C ALA A 15 -26.70 -6.74 -12.40
N SER A 16 -26.49 -6.12 -11.24
CA SER A 16 -27.43 -5.17 -10.67
C SER A 16 -27.49 -3.96 -11.60
N LEU A 17 -28.36 -4.06 -12.61
CA LEU A 17 -28.86 -2.93 -13.36
C LEU A 17 -29.60 -2.06 -12.36
N TYR A 18 -28.90 -1.04 -11.84
CA TYR A 18 -29.56 0.09 -11.20
C TYR A 18 -30.67 0.56 -12.16
N PRO A 19 -31.92 0.64 -11.71
CA PRO A 19 -32.93 1.30 -12.52
C PRO A 19 -32.48 2.77 -12.61
N ILE A 20 -32.05 3.16 -13.80
CA ILE A 20 -31.72 4.55 -14.19
C ILE A 20 -33.00 5.37 -13.98
N SER A 21 -33.23 5.78 -12.74
CA SER A 21 -34.39 6.54 -12.32
C SER A 21 -33.86 7.63 -11.41
N ALA A 22 -33.75 8.83 -12.00
CA ALA A 22 -33.40 10.08 -11.35
C ALA A 22 -31.98 10.17 -10.74
N ILE A 23 -30.94 9.88 -11.53
CA ILE A 23 -29.65 10.54 -11.31
C ILE A 23 -29.85 11.98 -11.77
N ALA A 24 -29.77 12.92 -10.84
CA ALA A 24 -30.04 14.32 -11.09
C ALA A 24 -29.18 14.87 -12.24
N ASP A 25 -29.83 15.62 -13.12
CA ASP A 25 -29.25 16.41 -14.21
C ASP A 25 -28.37 17.56 -13.67
N TYR A 26 -27.28 17.26 -12.96
CA TYR A 26 -26.34 18.29 -12.50
C TYR A 26 -24.88 17.84 -12.61
N SER A 27 -24.39 18.00 -13.85
CA SER A 27 -23.00 18.20 -14.29
C SER A 27 -21.89 17.35 -13.67
N ASN A 28 -21.35 16.46 -14.51
CA ASN A 28 -20.08 15.77 -14.34
C ASN A 28 -19.99 14.96 -13.02
N PRO A 29 -20.57 13.75 -13.04
CA PRO A 29 -19.89 12.75 -13.86
C PRO A 29 -20.66 12.30 -15.12
N HIS A 30 -19.95 12.17 -16.24
CA HIS A 30 -20.43 11.50 -17.46
C HIS A 30 -19.89 10.06 -17.51
N PRO A 31 -20.61 9.07 -16.97
CA PRO A 31 -20.13 7.69 -16.98
C PRO A 31 -20.00 7.16 -18.41
N MET A 32 -18.92 6.43 -18.66
CA MET A 32 -18.63 5.67 -19.87
C MET A 32 -18.90 4.19 -19.59
N SER A 33 -18.96 3.38 -20.66
CA SER A 33 -18.99 1.92 -20.50
C SER A 33 -17.82 1.43 -19.64
N GLY A 34 -18.12 0.55 -18.68
CA GLY A 34 -17.16 0.01 -17.72
C GLY A 34 -16.89 0.89 -16.49
N ASP A 35 -17.49 2.08 -16.40
CA ASP A 35 -17.43 2.90 -15.19
C ASP A 35 -18.31 2.31 -14.07
N VAL A 36 -17.88 2.53 -12.84
CA VAL A 36 -18.60 2.18 -11.62
C VAL A 36 -19.12 3.46 -10.98
N VAL A 37 -20.44 3.62 -10.96
CA VAL A 37 -21.12 4.74 -10.30
C VAL A 37 -21.27 4.38 -8.82
N VAL A 38 -20.69 5.19 -7.95
CA VAL A 38 -20.66 4.94 -6.51
C VAL A 38 -21.53 5.98 -5.82
N PRO A 39 -22.51 5.58 -4.99
CA PRO A 39 -23.39 6.51 -4.31
C PRO A 39 -22.60 7.38 -3.33
N MET A 40 -23.03 8.62 -3.14
CA MET A 40 -22.53 9.58 -2.16
C MET A 40 -23.69 10.04 -1.25
N PRO A 41 -23.40 10.67 -0.09
CA PRO A 41 -24.43 11.39 0.66
C PRO A 41 -25.18 12.40 -0.22
N CYS A 42 -26.33 12.87 0.27
CA CYS A 42 -27.17 13.85 -0.44
C CYS A 42 -27.79 13.35 -1.77
N ASN A 43 -27.94 12.03 -1.93
CA ASN A 43 -28.43 11.39 -3.17
C ASN A 43 -27.56 11.70 -4.40
N GLU A 44 -26.28 11.98 -4.18
CA GLU A 44 -25.32 12.24 -5.23
C GLU A 44 -24.52 10.98 -5.56
N SER A 45 -23.62 11.08 -6.54
CA SER A 45 -22.74 9.98 -6.92
C SER A 45 -21.37 10.46 -7.39
N MET A 46 -20.40 9.56 -7.33
CA MET A 46 -19.07 9.72 -7.89
C MET A 46 -18.77 8.57 -8.83
N VAL A 47 -18.18 8.90 -9.98
CA VAL A 47 -17.82 7.88 -10.98
C VAL A 47 -16.37 7.46 -10.83
N PHE A 48 -16.18 6.15 -10.71
CA PHE A 48 -14.91 5.47 -10.66
C PHE A 48 -14.71 4.64 -11.92
N ARG A 49 -13.46 4.36 -12.25
CA ARG A 49 -13.10 3.51 -13.38
C ARG A 49 -12.12 2.44 -12.95
N LYS A 50 -12.33 1.23 -13.47
CA LYS A 50 -11.45 0.08 -13.24
C LYS A 50 -10.10 0.32 -13.91
N VAL A 51 -9.03 0.15 -13.14
CA VAL A 51 -7.67 0.13 -13.65
C VAL A 51 -7.12 -1.28 -13.41
N TYR A 52 -7.13 -2.09 -14.46
CA TYR A 52 -6.60 -3.45 -14.40
C TYR A 52 -5.10 -3.42 -14.22
N THR A 53 -4.58 -4.13 -13.22
CA THR A 53 -3.15 -4.22 -12.90
C THR A 53 -2.53 -5.49 -13.45
N GLY A 54 -3.30 -6.56 -13.62
CA GLY A 54 -2.78 -7.79 -14.20
C GLY A 54 -3.84 -8.86 -14.46
N THR A 55 -3.38 -10.04 -14.86
CA THR A 55 -4.25 -11.21 -15.12
C THR A 55 -4.66 -11.88 -13.81
N ARG A 56 -5.58 -12.86 -13.85
CA ARG A 56 -5.93 -13.64 -12.66
C ARG A 56 -4.76 -14.40 -12.01
N ALA A 57 -3.65 -14.58 -12.72
CA ALA A 57 -2.44 -15.22 -12.18
C ALA A 57 -1.47 -14.21 -11.52
N LYS A 58 -1.65 -12.90 -11.74
CA LYS A 58 -0.73 -11.87 -11.25
C LYS A 58 -1.50 -10.59 -10.91
N ALA A 59 -1.71 -10.36 -9.62
CA ALA A 59 -2.45 -9.20 -9.11
C ALA A 59 -1.67 -7.87 -9.20
N SER A 60 -0.34 -7.94 -9.17
CA SER A 60 0.52 -6.76 -9.13
C SER A 60 1.26 -6.51 -10.45
N ARG A 61 1.58 -5.26 -10.71
CA ARG A 61 2.44 -4.84 -11.82
C ARG A 61 3.50 -3.87 -11.37
N SER A 62 4.72 -4.15 -11.78
CA SER A 62 5.89 -3.34 -11.47
C SER A 62 6.35 -2.61 -12.71
N PHE A 63 6.74 -1.35 -12.56
CA PHE A 63 7.20 -0.49 -13.65
C PHE A 63 8.19 0.54 -13.11
N LEU A 64 9.00 1.14 -13.99
CA LEU A 64 10.04 2.07 -13.56
C LEU A 64 9.45 3.42 -13.14
N ASP A 65 9.92 3.95 -12.02
CA ASP A 65 9.75 5.36 -11.69
C ASP A 65 10.49 6.18 -12.76
N GLN A 66 9.79 7.18 -13.30
CA GLN A 66 10.30 7.99 -14.42
C GLN A 66 11.35 9.00 -13.95
N LYS A 67 11.23 9.48 -12.70
CA LYS A 67 12.17 10.42 -12.05
C LYS A 67 13.43 9.70 -11.60
N ASP A 68 13.28 8.52 -11.00
CA ASP A 68 14.41 7.66 -10.62
C ASP A 68 14.28 6.28 -11.28
N THR A 69 14.99 6.09 -12.40
CA THR A 69 14.96 4.83 -13.17
C THR A 69 15.49 3.62 -12.40
N HIS A 70 16.03 3.79 -11.19
CA HIS A 70 16.42 2.70 -10.30
C HIS A 70 15.34 2.34 -9.28
N LYS A 71 14.30 3.16 -9.15
CA LYS A 71 13.12 2.90 -8.30
C LYS A 71 12.06 2.18 -9.13
N ILE A 72 11.60 1.04 -8.61
CA ILE A 72 10.48 0.28 -9.17
C ILE A 72 9.22 0.70 -8.40
N LEU A 73 8.19 1.13 -9.12
CA LEU A 73 6.85 1.33 -8.59
C LEU A 73 6.05 0.06 -8.80
N THR A 74 5.28 -0.35 -7.79
CA THR A 74 4.37 -1.49 -7.87
C THR A 74 2.95 -1.01 -7.62
N THR A 75 2.04 -1.36 -8.53
CA THR A 75 0.59 -1.21 -8.39
C THR A 75 -0.03 -2.58 -8.19
N GLN A 76 -1.07 -2.69 -7.37
CA GLN A 76 -1.76 -3.95 -7.13
C GLN A 76 -3.27 -3.74 -7.05
N GLY A 77 -4.01 -4.48 -7.88
CA GLY A 77 -5.46 -4.49 -7.84
C GLY A 77 -5.97 -5.21 -6.60
N THR A 78 -6.96 -4.63 -5.94
CA THR A 78 -7.58 -5.20 -4.74
C THR A 78 -8.92 -5.86 -5.03
N PHE A 79 -9.54 -5.54 -6.17
CA PHE A 79 -10.70 -6.25 -6.70
C PHE A 79 -10.28 -7.26 -7.77
N GLU A 80 -11.11 -8.28 -7.97
CA GLU A 80 -10.95 -9.26 -9.03
C GLU A 80 -12.27 -9.47 -9.75
N ASP A 81 -12.24 -9.48 -11.08
CA ASP A 81 -13.33 -9.94 -11.92
C ASP A 81 -12.80 -10.89 -13.01
N PRO A 82 -13.65 -11.36 -13.95
CA PRO A 82 -13.18 -12.28 -14.96
C PRO A 82 -12.02 -11.80 -15.84
N GLU A 83 -11.83 -10.49 -16.00
CA GLU A 83 -10.77 -9.87 -16.81
C GLU A 83 -9.44 -9.76 -16.05
N GLY A 84 -9.48 -9.69 -14.71
CA GLY A 84 -8.28 -9.73 -13.87
C GLY A 84 -8.40 -8.92 -12.60
N PHE A 85 -7.25 -8.60 -12.01
CA PHE A 85 -7.18 -7.75 -10.83
C PHE A 85 -7.20 -6.27 -11.22
N TYR A 86 -7.91 -5.46 -10.45
CA TYR A 86 -8.02 -4.03 -10.67
C TYR A 86 -8.19 -3.26 -9.36
N PHE A 87 -7.84 -1.97 -9.39
CA PHE A 87 -8.30 -0.99 -8.42
C PHE A 87 -9.30 -0.03 -9.09
N LEU A 88 -10.04 0.73 -8.29
CA LEU A 88 -11.02 1.70 -8.77
C LEU A 88 -10.53 3.10 -8.45
N MET A 89 -10.31 3.93 -9.47
CA MET A 89 -9.89 5.32 -9.28
C MET A 89 -10.99 6.26 -9.78
N SER A 90 -11.22 7.38 -9.10
CA SER A 90 -12.24 8.34 -9.51
C SER A 90 -11.85 8.93 -10.86
N LYS A 91 -12.84 9.05 -11.74
CA LYS A 91 -12.66 9.43 -13.14
C LYS A 91 -12.21 10.88 -13.30
N TYR A 92 -12.63 11.74 -12.37
CA TYR A 92 -12.36 13.16 -12.31
C TYR A 92 -11.62 13.50 -11.00
N GLU A 93 -11.03 14.70 -10.96
CA GLU A 93 -10.60 15.36 -9.73
C GLU A 93 -11.81 15.50 -8.77
N LEU A 94 -11.54 15.51 -7.46
CA LEU A 94 -12.56 15.80 -6.45
C LEU A 94 -13.08 17.23 -6.67
N THR A 95 -14.37 17.39 -6.89
CA THR A 95 -14.98 18.72 -7.05
C THR A 95 -15.24 19.39 -5.71
N GLU A 96 -15.29 20.73 -5.68
CA GLU A 96 -15.74 21.50 -4.52
C GLU A 96 -17.13 21.04 -4.03
N TYR A 97 -18.02 20.68 -4.96
CA TYR A 97 -19.35 20.16 -4.64
C TYR A 97 -19.26 18.85 -3.85
N GLN A 98 -18.49 17.89 -4.36
CA GLN A 98 -18.30 16.58 -3.74
C GLN A 98 -17.56 16.69 -2.39
N TYR A 99 -16.54 17.54 -2.30
CA TYR A 99 -15.84 17.78 -1.03
C TYR A 99 -16.79 18.31 0.04
N LYS A 100 -17.66 19.28 -0.30
CA LYS A 100 -18.66 19.83 0.62
C LYS A 100 -19.68 18.78 1.06
N ILE A 101 -20.17 17.94 0.14
CA ILE A 101 -21.08 16.83 0.48
C ILE A 101 -20.46 15.89 1.54
N LEU A 102 -19.14 15.65 1.46
CA LEU A 102 -18.44 14.74 2.35
C LEU A 102 -18.03 15.37 3.69
N THR A 103 -18.11 16.69 3.84
CA THR A 103 -17.53 17.40 4.98
C THR A 103 -18.48 18.35 5.70
N GLU A 104 -19.52 18.85 5.03
CA GLU A 104 -20.54 19.70 5.62
C GLU A 104 -21.70 18.86 6.18
N GLU A 105 -22.28 19.27 7.32
CA GLU A 105 -23.43 18.58 7.90
C GLU A 105 -24.70 18.71 7.04
N LYS A 106 -24.81 19.80 6.26
CA LYS A 106 -25.95 20.10 5.41
C LYS A 106 -25.55 19.93 3.96
N CYS A 107 -26.40 19.26 3.18
CA CYS A 107 -26.19 19.10 1.76
C CYS A 107 -26.07 20.46 1.06
N PRO A 108 -24.96 20.72 0.34
CA PRO A 108 -24.76 21.99 -0.35
C PRO A 108 -25.75 22.11 -1.52
N LYS A 109 -26.20 23.35 -1.80
CA LYS A 109 -26.98 23.63 -3.01
C LYS A 109 -26.06 23.64 -4.22
N PHE A 110 -26.38 22.81 -5.21
CA PHE A 110 -25.61 22.74 -6.45
C PHE A 110 -25.52 24.10 -7.15
N ASN A 111 -24.34 24.41 -7.66
CA ASN A 111 -24.13 25.46 -8.65
C ASN A 111 -22.88 25.16 -9.49
N ASN A 112 -22.81 25.74 -10.70
CA ASN A 112 -21.75 25.45 -11.66
C ASN A 112 -20.33 25.84 -11.21
N THR A 113 -20.18 26.72 -10.22
CA THR A 113 -18.86 27.09 -9.69
C THR A 113 -18.29 26.02 -8.77
N LEU A 114 -19.13 25.16 -8.21
CA LEU A 114 -18.71 24.02 -7.37
C LEU A 114 -18.19 22.83 -8.19
N LEU A 115 -18.18 22.94 -9.52
CA LEU A 115 -17.55 21.97 -10.44
C LEU A 115 -16.06 22.24 -10.66
N LEU A 116 -15.49 23.24 -10.01
CA LEU A 116 -14.05 23.41 -9.96
C LEU A 116 -13.45 22.33 -9.06
N PRO A 117 -12.17 21.95 -9.27
CA PRO A 117 -11.46 21.07 -8.35
C PRO A 117 -11.48 21.66 -6.94
N ALA A 118 -11.71 20.80 -5.95
CA ALA A 118 -11.62 21.15 -4.55
C ALA A 118 -10.16 21.48 -4.23
N VAL A 119 -9.82 22.76 -4.05
CA VAL A 119 -8.43 23.19 -3.80
C VAL A 119 -8.33 23.94 -2.48
N SER A 120 -7.11 24.25 -2.04
CA SER A 120 -6.88 24.94 -0.75
C SER A 120 -7.31 24.11 0.46
N HIS A 121 -7.29 22.79 0.35
CA HIS A 121 -7.37 21.89 1.51
C HIS A 121 -6.03 21.18 1.74
N SER A 122 -5.85 20.78 2.99
CA SER A 122 -4.68 20.05 3.46
C SER A 122 -4.83 18.56 3.25
N LYS A 123 -3.71 17.84 3.39
CA LYS A 123 -3.69 16.38 3.32
C LYS A 123 -4.66 15.74 4.32
N THR A 124 -4.68 16.22 5.55
CA THR A 124 -5.57 15.71 6.60
C THR A 124 -7.04 15.96 6.27
N GLU A 125 -7.37 17.13 5.72
CA GLU A 125 -8.74 17.45 5.29
C GLU A 125 -9.23 16.52 4.17
N TYR A 126 -8.40 16.26 3.15
CA TYR A 126 -8.73 15.28 2.12
C TYR A 126 -8.84 13.85 2.66
N SER A 127 -7.93 13.44 3.55
CA SER A 127 -7.99 12.12 4.19
C SER A 127 -9.27 11.95 5.03
N ASN A 128 -9.70 13.01 5.73
CA ASN A 128 -10.95 12.99 6.48
C ASN A 128 -12.18 12.92 5.56
N ALA A 129 -12.17 13.63 4.42
CA ALA A 129 -13.23 13.50 3.42
C ALA A 129 -13.32 12.06 2.86
N ALA A 130 -12.18 11.43 2.60
CA ALA A 130 -12.12 10.02 2.19
C ALA A 130 -12.64 9.08 3.29
N LEU A 131 -12.31 9.34 4.55
CA LEU A 131 -12.82 8.56 5.69
C LEU A 131 -14.35 8.70 5.84
N ASN A 132 -14.88 9.93 5.72
CA ASN A 132 -16.33 10.17 5.75
C ASN A 132 -17.03 9.45 4.61
N PHE A 133 -16.44 9.46 3.41
CA PHE A 133 -16.99 8.73 2.27
C PHE A 133 -16.95 7.22 2.53
N SER A 134 -15.85 6.70 3.07
CA SER A 134 -15.74 5.29 3.47
C SER A 134 -16.83 4.90 4.46
N ALA A 135 -17.03 5.70 5.51
CA ALA A 135 -18.07 5.46 6.53
C ALA A 135 -19.48 5.43 5.92
N PHE A 136 -19.76 6.34 4.97
CA PHE A 136 -21.01 6.32 4.22
C PHE A 136 -21.18 5.00 3.43
N LEU A 137 -20.15 4.56 2.69
CA LEU A 137 -20.21 3.29 1.95
C LEU A 137 -20.42 2.09 2.86
N GLN A 138 -19.85 2.08 4.07
CA GLN A 138 -20.06 1.00 5.04
C GLN A 138 -21.53 0.90 5.49
N SER A 139 -22.27 2.00 5.50
CA SER A 139 -23.69 2.03 5.86
C SER A 139 -24.62 1.44 4.80
N LEU A 140 -24.16 1.33 3.55
CA LEU A 140 -24.97 0.89 2.41
C LEU A 140 -24.86 -0.61 2.17
N THR A 141 -25.88 -1.22 1.57
CA THR A 141 -25.90 -2.66 1.28
C THR A 141 -25.21 -3.03 -0.02
N ASP A 142 -25.39 -2.22 -1.07
CA ASP A 142 -24.86 -2.46 -2.41
C ASP A 142 -23.79 -1.42 -2.76
N VAL A 143 -22.53 -1.80 -2.55
CA VAL A 143 -21.35 -0.98 -2.84
C VAL A 143 -20.26 -1.87 -3.43
N PRO A 144 -19.26 -1.31 -4.13
CA PRO A 144 -18.11 -2.08 -4.57
C PRO A 144 -17.51 -2.87 -3.40
N ASN A 145 -17.40 -4.18 -3.57
CA ASN A 145 -16.92 -5.11 -2.55
C ASN A 145 -16.22 -6.30 -3.21
N GLN A 146 -15.33 -6.94 -2.46
CA GLN A 146 -14.67 -8.19 -2.85
C GLN A 146 -14.89 -9.19 -1.72
N ASN A 147 -15.43 -10.37 -2.04
CA ASN A 147 -15.63 -11.44 -1.06
C ASN A 147 -16.38 -10.99 0.21
N GLY A 148 -17.36 -10.08 0.08
CA GLY A 148 -18.14 -9.53 1.19
C GLY A 148 -17.45 -8.40 1.98
N VAL A 149 -16.22 -8.03 1.62
CA VAL A 149 -15.51 -6.87 2.19
C VAL A 149 -15.80 -5.65 1.34
N LYS A 150 -16.49 -4.66 1.93
CA LYS A 150 -16.83 -3.39 1.26
C LYS A 150 -15.58 -2.55 1.06
N ALA A 151 -15.55 -1.83 -0.05
CA ALA A 151 -14.47 -0.90 -0.37
C ALA A 151 -14.34 0.23 0.66
N ILE A 152 -13.10 0.68 0.85
CA ILE A 152 -12.75 1.90 1.55
C ILE A 152 -12.23 2.91 0.52
N VAL A 153 -12.37 4.19 0.85
CA VAL A 153 -11.92 5.32 0.03
C VAL A 153 -10.62 5.88 0.62
N SER A 154 -9.64 6.12 -0.24
CA SER A 154 -8.39 6.79 0.12
C SER A 154 -7.99 7.83 -0.94
N LEU A 155 -6.97 8.61 -0.65
CA LEU A 155 -6.22 9.30 -1.69
C LEU A 155 -5.45 8.25 -2.51
N PRO A 156 -5.15 8.51 -3.80
CA PRO A 156 -4.46 7.56 -4.64
C PRO A 156 -3.02 7.34 -4.18
N LEU A 157 -2.53 6.11 -4.29
CA LEU A 157 -1.10 5.85 -4.20
C LEU A 157 -0.38 6.48 -5.41
N GLU A 158 0.86 6.93 -5.23
CA GLU A 158 1.67 7.48 -6.32
C GLU A 158 1.85 6.47 -7.46
N SER A 159 2.02 5.18 -7.11
CA SER A 159 2.15 4.10 -8.08
C SER A 159 0.87 3.90 -8.89
N ASP A 160 -0.28 3.84 -8.24
CA ASP A 160 -1.59 3.63 -8.89
C ASP A 160 -1.95 4.81 -9.79
N TRP A 161 -1.75 6.04 -9.30
CA TRP A 161 -1.91 7.25 -10.09
C TRP A 161 -0.99 7.25 -11.31
N SER A 162 0.29 6.95 -11.12
CA SER A 162 1.28 6.97 -12.21
C SER A 162 0.97 5.90 -13.25
N PHE A 163 0.53 4.72 -12.83
CA PHE A 163 0.15 3.64 -13.71
C PHE A 163 -1.08 4.00 -14.56
N ALA A 164 -2.11 4.55 -13.93
CA ALA A 164 -3.32 5.00 -14.62
C ALA A 164 -3.05 6.19 -15.56
N ALA A 165 -2.24 7.16 -15.15
CA ALA A 165 -1.85 8.29 -15.98
C ALA A 165 -1.09 7.86 -17.23
N ARG A 166 -0.21 6.86 -17.12
CA ARG A 166 0.55 6.35 -18.27
C ARG A 166 -0.25 5.43 -19.20
N GLY A 167 -1.50 5.12 -18.85
CA GLY A 167 -2.41 4.32 -19.67
C GLY A 167 -2.52 2.85 -19.26
N GLY A 168 -1.91 2.45 -18.14
CA GLY A 168 -2.08 1.12 -17.55
C GLY A 168 -1.80 -0.04 -18.50
N LEU A 169 -2.73 -1.01 -18.59
CA LEU A 169 -2.61 -2.15 -19.51
C LEU A 169 -3.06 -1.84 -20.95
N ALA A 170 -3.61 -0.65 -21.23
CA ALA A 170 -3.96 -0.26 -22.60
C ALA A 170 -2.72 0.07 -23.45
N VAL A 171 -1.53 0.00 -22.86
CA VAL A 171 -0.26 0.42 -23.44
C VAL A 171 0.78 -0.68 -23.23
N SER A 172 1.71 -0.84 -24.17
CA SER A 172 2.76 -1.84 -24.03
C SER A 172 3.71 -1.48 -22.88
N GLU A 173 4.36 -2.49 -22.31
CA GLU A 173 5.27 -2.30 -21.17
C GLU A 173 6.42 -1.33 -21.49
N ASP A 174 6.97 -1.40 -22.71
CA ASP A 174 7.97 -0.45 -23.17
C ASP A 174 7.45 0.99 -23.11
N LYS A 175 6.20 1.23 -23.51
CA LYS A 175 5.60 2.58 -23.50
C LYS A 175 5.23 3.07 -22.10
N LEU A 176 4.95 2.16 -21.17
CA LEU A 176 4.76 2.48 -19.75
C LEU A 176 6.06 2.98 -19.09
N ASN A 177 7.21 2.54 -19.61
CA ASN A 177 8.55 2.83 -19.09
C ASN A 177 9.27 3.97 -19.84
N ILE A 178 8.73 4.45 -20.96
CA ILE A 178 9.31 5.59 -21.70
C ILE A 178 9.16 6.88 -20.88
N LYS A 179 10.24 7.65 -20.82
CA LYS A 179 10.28 8.95 -20.13
C LYS A 179 9.50 10.06 -20.83
N ASP A 180 9.27 9.90 -22.12
CA ASP A 180 8.63 10.90 -22.94
C ASP A 180 7.10 10.87 -22.78
N THR A 181 6.55 12.07 -22.58
CA THR A 181 5.14 12.36 -22.29
C THR A 181 4.16 11.58 -23.15
N VAL A 182 3.46 10.63 -22.53
CA VAL A 182 2.34 9.92 -23.13
C VAL A 182 1.13 10.86 -23.17
N TYR A 183 1.06 11.74 -24.16
CA TYR A 183 -0.20 12.34 -24.56
C TYR A 183 -1.00 11.27 -25.29
N SER A 184 -1.83 10.56 -24.53
CA SER A 184 -2.82 9.61 -25.03
C SER A 184 -2.35 8.73 -26.19
N HIS A 185 -1.12 8.22 -26.20
CA HIS A 185 -0.64 7.30 -27.23
C HIS A 185 -0.97 7.69 -28.70
N ASN A 186 -1.05 8.99 -29.05
CA ASN A 186 -1.26 9.51 -30.41
C ASN A 186 -1.44 11.05 -30.50
N ALA A 187 -1.49 11.79 -29.37
CA ALA A 187 -1.80 13.22 -29.40
C ALA A 187 -0.56 14.09 -29.66
N LYS A 188 -0.69 15.00 -30.63
CA LYS A 188 0.35 15.99 -30.98
C LYS A 188 0.28 17.26 -30.10
N ASN A 189 -0.76 17.42 -29.29
CA ASN A 189 -1.05 18.64 -28.56
C ASN A 189 -1.62 18.36 -27.16
N ILE A 190 -0.87 18.74 -26.12
CA ILE A 190 -1.26 18.61 -24.71
C ILE A 190 -2.47 19.49 -24.34
N GLY A 191 -2.71 20.60 -25.04
CA GLY A 191 -3.84 21.51 -24.78
C GLY A 191 -5.21 20.87 -25.02
N GLU A 192 -5.26 19.71 -25.68
CA GLU A 192 -6.49 18.93 -25.80
C GLU A 192 -6.85 18.14 -24.53
N PHE A 193 -5.89 17.95 -23.62
CA PHE A 193 -6.01 17.08 -22.44
C PHE A 193 -5.73 17.80 -21.12
N ALA A 194 -5.00 18.92 -21.14
CA ALA A 194 -4.52 19.59 -19.92
C ALA A 194 -4.77 21.10 -19.88
N TRP A 195 -5.18 21.58 -18.71
CA TRP A 195 -5.19 23.00 -18.36
C TRP A 195 -3.87 23.40 -17.70
N TYR A 196 -3.06 24.22 -18.38
CA TYR A 196 -1.72 24.61 -17.90
C TYR A 196 -1.50 26.13 -17.98
N GLN A 197 -0.37 26.59 -17.43
CA GLN A 197 -0.03 28.01 -17.41
C GLN A 197 0.20 28.56 -18.82
N GLY A 198 -0.60 29.56 -19.20
CA GLY A 198 -0.40 30.32 -20.44
C GLY A 198 -1.71 30.86 -21.01
N ALA A 199 -1.60 31.93 -21.81
CA ALA A 199 -2.76 32.59 -22.43
C ALA A 199 -3.53 31.68 -23.41
N GLY A 200 -2.87 30.65 -23.97
CA GLY A 200 -3.49 29.66 -24.85
C GLY A 200 -4.09 28.44 -24.14
N SER A 201 -4.16 28.43 -22.80
CA SER A 201 -4.73 27.34 -22.00
C SER A 201 -5.48 27.92 -20.80
N ALA A 202 -5.03 27.68 -19.57
CA ALA A 202 -5.78 28.01 -18.36
C ALA A 202 -5.75 29.51 -18.01
N ASN A 203 -4.82 30.28 -18.58
CA ASN A 203 -4.63 31.71 -18.33
C ASN A 203 -4.65 32.09 -16.83
N GLY A 204 -4.02 31.26 -16.00
CA GLY A 204 -3.93 31.47 -14.55
C GLY A 204 -5.21 31.23 -13.76
N ARG A 205 -6.18 30.48 -14.31
CA ARG A 205 -7.44 30.14 -13.65
C ARG A 205 -7.70 28.63 -13.63
N LEU A 206 -8.33 28.16 -12.56
CA LEU A 206 -8.92 26.82 -12.51
C LEU A 206 -10.10 26.72 -13.48
N ASN A 207 -10.31 25.53 -14.03
CA ASN A 207 -11.41 25.24 -14.93
C ASN A 207 -12.29 24.14 -14.33
N GLN A 208 -13.53 24.06 -14.81
CA GLN A 208 -14.44 22.98 -14.42
C GLN A 208 -13.82 21.63 -14.81
N VAL A 209 -13.96 20.65 -13.92
CA VAL A 209 -13.49 19.28 -14.17
C VAL A 209 -14.14 18.70 -15.43
N GLY A 210 -13.40 17.86 -16.15
CA GLY A 210 -13.90 17.05 -17.26
C GLY A 210 -14.17 17.78 -18.57
N LYS A 211 -13.63 18.99 -18.75
CA LYS A 211 -13.87 19.81 -19.97
C LYS A 211 -12.96 19.49 -21.15
N LEU A 212 -11.79 18.92 -20.90
CA LEU A 212 -10.84 18.48 -21.93
C LEU A 212 -10.98 16.99 -22.21
N LYS A 213 -10.22 16.46 -23.16
CA LYS A 213 -10.28 15.03 -23.50
C LYS A 213 -9.69 14.18 -22.39
N PRO A 214 -10.23 12.98 -22.14
CA PRO A 214 -9.62 12.04 -21.20
C PRO A 214 -8.37 11.38 -21.80
N ASN A 215 -7.55 10.76 -20.95
CA ASN A 215 -6.48 9.88 -21.40
C ASN A 215 -7.04 8.59 -22.06
N ILE A 216 -6.15 7.70 -22.53
CA ILE A 216 -6.56 6.44 -23.19
C ILE A 216 -7.41 5.52 -22.30
N LEU A 217 -7.26 5.64 -20.98
CA LEU A 217 -8.07 4.89 -20.03
C LEU A 217 -9.38 5.59 -19.69
N GLY A 218 -9.67 6.80 -20.16
CA GLY A 218 -10.93 7.50 -19.87
C GLY A 218 -10.89 8.41 -18.63
N PHE A 219 -9.71 8.67 -18.06
CA PHE A 219 -9.55 9.60 -16.94
C PHE A 219 -9.36 11.03 -17.43
N TYR A 220 -10.03 11.97 -16.77
CA TYR A 220 -9.96 13.40 -17.08
C TYR A 220 -9.02 14.11 -16.10
N ASP A 221 -8.44 15.21 -16.58
CA ASP A 221 -7.67 16.16 -15.79
C ASP A 221 -6.49 15.56 -15.00
N LEU A 222 -6.04 14.34 -15.34
CA LEU A 222 -4.78 13.78 -14.81
C LEU A 222 -3.57 14.65 -15.17
N TYR A 223 -3.72 15.52 -16.16
CA TYR A 223 -2.74 16.49 -16.57
C TYR A 223 -3.32 17.89 -16.42
N GLY A 224 -2.63 18.76 -15.68
CA GLY A 224 -3.09 20.13 -15.50
C GLY A 224 -4.33 20.25 -14.62
N ASN A 225 -5.05 21.36 -14.79
CA ASN A 225 -6.12 21.83 -13.89
C ASN A 225 -5.62 22.01 -12.46
N ALA A 226 -5.91 21.14 -11.49
CA ALA A 226 -5.26 21.16 -10.20
C ALA A 226 -4.20 20.04 -10.10
N GLN A 227 -3.12 20.33 -9.38
CA GLN A 227 -2.19 19.27 -8.99
C GLN A 227 -2.90 18.30 -8.05
N GLU A 228 -2.59 17.01 -8.17
CA GLU A 228 -3.28 16.00 -7.37
C GLU A 228 -2.39 15.50 -6.24
N MET A 229 -2.90 15.56 -5.02
CA MET A 229 -2.23 15.08 -3.82
C MET A 229 -2.35 13.57 -3.67
N MET A 230 -1.22 12.90 -3.46
CA MET A 230 -1.14 11.44 -3.29
C MET A 230 -1.29 11.04 -1.82
N ALA A 231 -1.50 9.75 -1.57
CA ALA A 231 -1.42 9.10 -0.26
C ALA A 231 -0.02 9.20 0.35
N ASP A 232 1.00 8.99 -0.49
CA ASP A 232 2.41 8.90 -0.13
C ASP A 232 2.97 10.21 0.45
N VAL A 233 3.80 10.04 1.48
CA VAL A 233 4.60 11.11 2.10
C VAL A 233 6.06 10.74 1.93
N ILE A 234 6.87 11.68 1.46
CA ILE A 234 8.31 11.45 1.30
C ILE A 234 9.07 11.72 2.60
N HIS A 235 10.30 11.22 2.67
CA HIS A 235 11.24 11.56 3.73
C HIS A 235 11.37 13.08 3.88
N GLY A 236 11.11 13.59 5.09
CA GLY A 236 11.00 15.03 5.37
C GLY A 236 9.56 15.53 5.59
N GLY A 237 8.55 14.68 5.42
CA GLY A 237 7.15 15.01 5.74
C GLY A 237 6.45 15.85 4.67
N ASN A 238 7.00 15.94 3.46
CA ASN A 238 6.31 16.57 2.33
C ASN A 238 5.36 15.58 1.66
N VAL A 239 4.23 16.09 1.19
CA VAL A 239 3.25 15.32 0.43
C VAL A 239 3.60 15.35 -1.04
N ILE A 240 3.46 14.19 -1.69
CA ILE A 240 3.63 14.09 -3.13
C ILE A 240 2.42 14.69 -3.84
N VAL A 241 2.68 15.53 -4.84
CA VAL A 241 1.67 16.05 -5.77
C VAL A 241 2.08 15.82 -7.22
N ARG A 242 1.12 15.45 -8.08
CA ARG A 242 1.35 15.00 -9.46
C ARG A 242 0.45 15.73 -10.46
N GLY A 243 0.66 15.48 -11.76
CA GLY A 243 -0.14 15.98 -12.87
C GLY A 243 0.20 17.40 -13.35
N GLY A 244 0.75 18.24 -12.49
CA GLY A 244 0.88 19.68 -12.77
C GLY A 244 -0.50 20.36 -12.72
N GLY A 245 -0.56 21.67 -12.93
CA GLY A 245 -1.81 22.41 -12.83
C GLY A 245 -1.86 23.67 -13.69
N TYR A 246 -2.92 24.46 -13.51
CA TYR A 246 -3.18 25.72 -14.21
C TYR A 246 -2.10 26.80 -14.01
N LEU A 247 -1.23 26.63 -13.00
CA LEU A 247 -0.07 27.48 -12.71
C LEU A 247 1.26 26.86 -13.14
N THR A 248 1.26 25.62 -13.65
CA THR A 248 2.45 24.90 -14.07
C THR A 248 2.75 25.20 -15.55
N PRO A 249 3.99 25.60 -15.90
CA PRO A 249 4.40 25.77 -17.30
C PRO A 249 4.19 24.49 -18.11
N ILE A 250 3.85 24.62 -19.40
CA ILE A 250 3.59 23.47 -20.29
C ILE A 250 4.72 22.43 -20.29
N LYS A 251 5.98 22.88 -20.24
CA LYS A 251 7.17 22.01 -20.19
C LYS A 251 7.26 21.15 -18.93
N ASP A 252 6.54 21.53 -17.88
CA ASP A 252 6.53 20.89 -16.57
C ASP A 252 5.23 20.10 -16.32
N ILE A 253 4.35 19.99 -17.34
CA ILE A 253 3.18 19.10 -17.29
C ILE A 253 3.59 17.71 -17.82
N SER A 254 3.76 16.76 -16.91
CA SER A 254 4.21 15.41 -17.25
C SER A 254 3.84 14.37 -16.19
N THR A 255 3.72 13.10 -16.60
CA THR A 255 3.65 11.95 -15.67
C THR A 255 4.96 11.74 -14.91
N GLU A 256 6.08 12.32 -15.33
CA GLU A 256 7.38 12.13 -14.69
C GLU A 256 7.57 13.02 -13.45
N ILE A 257 7.00 14.22 -13.50
CA ILE A 257 7.38 15.28 -12.58
C ILE A 257 6.66 15.10 -11.25
N ARG A 258 7.46 14.83 -10.23
CA ARG A 258 7.04 14.86 -8.84
C ARG A 258 7.21 16.27 -8.29
N PHE A 259 6.09 16.91 -7.96
CA PHE A 259 6.09 18.10 -7.13
C PHE A 259 5.94 17.69 -5.67
N GLU A 260 6.34 18.56 -4.76
CA GLU A 260 6.28 18.32 -3.32
C GLU A 260 5.68 19.55 -2.65
N LYS A 261 4.73 19.33 -1.75
CA LYS A 261 4.14 20.38 -0.92
C LYS A 261 4.40 20.03 0.54
N PRO A 262 4.83 20.97 1.38
CA PRO A 262 5.03 20.67 2.79
C PRO A 262 3.68 20.43 3.47
N LEU A 263 3.64 19.56 4.49
CA LEU A 263 2.43 19.39 5.33
C LEU A 263 2.14 20.65 6.15
N PHE A 264 3.20 21.33 6.61
CA PHE A 264 3.13 22.57 7.38
C PHE A 264 3.98 23.65 6.72
N LEU A 265 3.47 24.88 6.71
CA LEU A 265 4.23 26.06 6.33
C LEU A 265 5.33 26.34 7.36
N SER A 266 6.33 27.13 6.99
CA SER A 266 7.44 27.50 7.90
C SER A 266 6.99 28.22 9.18
N ASN A 267 5.78 28.76 9.21
CA ASN A 267 5.15 29.37 10.38
C ASN A 267 4.33 28.38 11.25
N GLY A 268 4.46 27.08 10.99
CA GLY A 268 3.76 26.02 11.74
C GLY A 268 2.29 25.81 11.35
N LYS A 269 1.72 26.61 10.44
CA LYS A 269 0.33 26.42 9.98
C LYS A 269 0.24 25.26 9.00
N VAL A 270 -0.88 24.54 9.05
CA VAL A 270 -1.20 23.50 8.07
C VAL A 270 -1.20 24.09 6.65
N SER A 271 -0.48 23.44 5.74
CA SER A 271 -0.34 23.85 4.35
C SER A 271 -1.63 23.61 3.56
N ARG A 272 -2.04 24.62 2.81
CA ARG A 272 -3.21 24.63 1.93
C ARG A 272 -2.85 25.37 0.66
N ALA A 273 -2.81 24.66 -0.46
CA ALA A 273 -2.35 25.21 -1.72
C ALA A 273 -3.53 25.40 -2.70
N ARG A 274 -3.64 26.61 -3.27
CA ARG A 274 -4.71 27.02 -4.20
C ARG A 274 -4.65 26.35 -5.58
N ASP A 275 -3.67 25.51 -5.78
CA ASP A 275 -3.39 24.76 -7.00
C ASP A 275 -3.35 23.25 -6.75
N THR A 276 -3.74 22.79 -5.55
CA THR A 276 -3.67 21.38 -5.17
C THR A 276 -5.02 20.86 -4.73
N SER A 277 -5.50 19.86 -5.47
CA SER A 277 -6.66 19.03 -5.19
C SER A 277 -6.23 17.59 -4.93
N THR A 278 -7.15 16.65 -5.08
CA THR A 278 -6.88 15.22 -5.12
C THR A 278 -7.95 14.53 -5.96
N ARG A 279 -7.79 13.22 -6.14
CA ARG A 279 -8.84 12.32 -6.60
C ARG A 279 -8.97 11.18 -5.58
N PHE A 280 -9.95 10.31 -5.73
CA PHE A 280 -10.13 9.20 -4.79
C PHE A 280 -9.85 7.86 -5.43
N GLU A 281 -9.44 6.92 -4.59
CA GLU A 281 -9.29 5.52 -4.93
C GLU A 281 -10.18 4.69 -4.00
N LEU A 282 -10.80 3.66 -4.57
CA LEU A 282 -11.49 2.62 -3.83
C LEU A 282 -10.60 1.39 -3.83
N THR A 283 -10.38 0.86 -2.63
CA THR A 283 -9.65 -0.40 -2.43
C THR A 283 -10.39 -1.25 -1.40
N VAL A 284 -10.12 -2.55 -1.40
CA VAL A 284 -10.48 -3.43 -0.29
C VAL A 284 -9.19 -3.87 0.41
N PRO A 285 -9.16 -3.98 1.75
CA PRO A 285 -8.01 -4.54 2.43
C PRO A 285 -7.79 -5.97 1.91
N TYR A 286 -6.59 -6.21 1.38
CA TYR A 286 -6.20 -7.50 0.81
C TYR A 286 -6.06 -8.53 1.94
N TYR A 287 -7.10 -9.33 2.16
CA TYR A 287 -7.01 -10.53 2.98
C TYR A 287 -6.57 -11.67 2.07
N THR A 288 -5.29 -12.03 2.09
CA THR A 288 -4.89 -13.37 1.66
C THR A 288 -5.53 -14.36 2.61
N SER A 289 -6.74 -14.81 2.28
CA SER A 289 -7.24 -16.07 2.78
C SER A 289 -6.22 -17.13 2.36
N ILE A 290 -5.40 -17.57 3.32
CA ILE A 290 -4.46 -18.70 3.19
C ILE A 290 -5.14 -19.94 2.57
N LYS A 291 -6.49 -20.00 2.53
CA LYS A 291 -7.25 -21.10 1.93
C LYS A 291 -7.44 -21.04 0.40
N GLU A 292 -7.29 -19.90 -0.25
CA GLU A 292 -7.58 -19.81 -1.70
C GLU A 292 -6.34 -19.93 -2.60
N VAL A 293 -5.16 -19.59 -2.07
CA VAL A 293 -3.88 -19.73 -2.80
C VAL A 293 -3.43 -21.19 -2.85
N ASP A 294 -3.75 -22.02 -1.85
CA ASP A 294 -3.24 -23.40 -1.77
C ASP A 294 -3.94 -24.42 -2.69
N ARG A 295 -5.09 -24.11 -3.29
CA ARG A 295 -5.90 -25.14 -3.96
C ARG A 295 -5.74 -25.20 -5.48
N LYS A 296 -5.52 -24.08 -6.17
CA LYS A 296 -5.43 -24.08 -7.65
C LYS A 296 -4.02 -24.36 -8.14
N ASP A 297 -2.99 -23.81 -7.49
CA ASP A 297 -1.61 -23.99 -7.92
C ASP A 297 -1.03 -25.35 -7.51
N ALA A 298 -1.51 -25.93 -6.39
CA ALA A 298 -1.12 -27.27 -5.95
C ALA A 298 -1.79 -28.39 -6.77
N LEU A 299 -3.04 -28.22 -7.23
CA LEU A 299 -3.75 -29.28 -7.97
C LEU A 299 -3.25 -29.45 -9.42
N GLU A 300 -2.62 -28.42 -9.99
CA GLU A 300 -2.10 -28.47 -11.36
C GLU A 300 -0.65 -28.98 -11.42
N SER A 301 0.11 -28.83 -10.33
CA SER A 301 1.48 -29.33 -10.17
C SER A 301 1.58 -30.78 -9.68
N ILE A 302 0.52 -31.32 -9.05
CA ILE A 302 0.47 -32.72 -8.56
C ILE A 302 0.14 -33.75 -9.67
N LYS A 303 -0.28 -33.32 -10.86
CA LYS A 303 -0.70 -34.27 -11.92
C LYS A 303 0.43 -35.03 -12.62
N ASN A 304 1.70 -34.70 -12.38
CA ASN A 304 2.82 -35.19 -13.19
C ASN A 304 4.04 -35.70 -12.41
N LEU A 305 3.89 -36.31 -11.23
CA LEU A 305 4.99 -37.01 -10.58
C LEU A 305 4.56 -38.35 -9.99
N ASP A 306 5.27 -39.39 -10.43
CA ASP A 306 5.08 -40.81 -10.15
C ASP A 306 5.24 -41.10 -8.64
N GLU A 307 4.15 -41.47 -7.97
CA GLU A 307 4.02 -41.58 -6.49
C GLU A 307 4.94 -42.61 -5.83
N GLN A 308 5.63 -43.46 -6.59
CA GLN A 308 6.40 -44.57 -5.99
C GLN A 308 7.84 -44.22 -5.63
N LYS A 309 8.48 -43.23 -6.27
CA LYS A 309 9.89 -42.90 -5.99
C LYS A 309 10.10 -41.95 -4.80
N ALA A 310 9.13 -41.11 -4.47
CA ALA A 310 9.25 -40.14 -3.37
C ALA A 310 9.10 -40.78 -1.98
N VAL A 311 8.36 -41.89 -1.89
CA VAL A 311 8.06 -42.57 -0.62
C VAL A 311 9.25 -43.38 -0.09
N GLU A 312 10.14 -43.84 -0.97
CA GLU A 312 11.36 -44.58 -0.55
C GLU A 312 12.47 -43.64 -0.07
N SER A 313 12.59 -42.43 -0.63
CA SER A 313 13.59 -41.43 -0.19
C SER A 313 13.29 -40.83 1.19
N LEU A 314 12.02 -40.81 1.63
CA LEU A 314 11.61 -40.24 2.92
C LEU A 314 11.78 -41.21 4.11
N LYS A 315 11.98 -42.50 3.86
CA LYS A 315 12.18 -43.50 4.93
C LYS A 315 13.62 -43.63 5.42
N ALA A 316 14.58 -42.98 4.74
CA ALA A 316 16.01 -43.10 5.06
C ALA A 316 16.58 -41.97 5.95
N GLN A 317 15.77 -41.01 6.41
CA GLN A 317 16.25 -39.83 7.17
C GLN A 317 15.62 -39.66 8.56
N LYS A 318 15.26 -40.75 9.25
CA LYS A 318 14.99 -40.70 10.69
C LYS A 318 15.84 -41.72 11.42
N GLU A 319 17.03 -41.28 11.81
CA GLU A 319 17.68 -41.63 13.08
C GLU A 319 18.91 -40.71 13.27
N THR A 320 19.25 -40.47 14.55
CA THR A 320 20.32 -39.62 15.10
C THR A 320 20.14 -38.09 15.00
N GLU A 321 19.61 -37.47 16.06
CA GLU A 321 20.41 -36.65 17.01
C GLU A 321 19.51 -36.04 18.11
N GLN A 322 19.91 -36.23 19.38
CA GLN A 322 19.35 -35.57 20.57
C GLN A 322 20.07 -34.23 20.83
N PRO A 323 19.37 -33.14 21.21
CA PRO A 323 20.04 -31.93 21.70
C PRO A 323 20.41 -32.02 23.19
N SER A 324 21.54 -31.37 23.53
CA SER A 324 22.14 -31.26 24.86
C SER A 324 21.37 -30.37 25.85
N LYS A 325 21.63 -30.63 27.14
CA LYS A 325 20.86 -30.24 28.33
C LYS A 325 20.83 -28.77 28.79
N GLU A 326 21.03 -27.76 27.93
CA GLU A 326 21.04 -26.35 28.40
C GLU A 326 19.99 -25.39 27.81
N ASP A 327 19.08 -25.86 26.95
CA ASP A 327 17.96 -25.04 26.43
C ASP A 327 16.68 -25.09 27.32
N LEU A 328 16.83 -25.39 28.61
CA LEU A 328 15.70 -25.68 29.49
C LEU A 328 15.26 -24.49 30.38
N HIS A 329 14.88 -23.35 29.80
CA HIS A 329 13.95 -22.43 30.50
C HIS A 329 13.23 -21.42 29.59
N LEU A 330 12.07 -21.84 29.06
CA LEU A 330 10.77 -21.14 28.91
C LEU A 330 9.99 -21.64 27.68
N GLN A 331 9.86 -22.97 27.56
CA GLN A 331 8.74 -23.58 26.84
C GLN A 331 7.81 -24.25 27.84
N SER A 332 6.65 -23.63 28.07
CA SER A 332 5.32 -24.23 28.34
C SER A 332 4.43 -23.10 28.89
N LYS A 333 3.18 -22.87 28.46
CA LYS A 333 2.08 -23.81 28.25
C LYS A 333 1.06 -23.22 27.26
N ALA A 334 0.57 -24.09 26.36
CA ALA A 334 -0.41 -23.89 25.27
C ALA A 334 0.15 -23.26 23.98
N ASP A 335 0.31 -24.10 22.95
CA ASP A 335 0.55 -23.68 21.56
C ASP A 335 -0.68 -22.95 21.02
N TYR A 336 -0.76 -21.65 21.30
CA TYR A 336 -1.75 -20.79 20.68
C TYR A 336 -1.25 -20.39 19.29
N SER A 337 -1.84 -20.98 18.24
CA SER A 337 -1.69 -20.41 16.90
C SER A 337 -2.39 -19.05 16.82
N GLU A 338 -1.91 -18.15 15.96
CA GLU A 338 -2.59 -16.86 15.72
C GLU A 338 -4.06 -17.07 15.27
N SER A 339 -4.33 -18.16 14.55
CA SER A 339 -5.68 -18.55 14.17
C SER A 339 -6.59 -18.86 15.36
N ALA A 340 -6.05 -19.44 16.43
CA ALA A 340 -6.78 -19.72 17.66
C ALA A 340 -7.02 -18.43 18.44
N LEU A 341 -6.00 -17.58 18.57
CA LEU A 341 -6.09 -16.28 19.24
C LEU A 341 -7.11 -15.36 18.56
N SER A 342 -7.19 -15.36 17.23
CA SER A 342 -8.12 -14.52 16.47
C SER A 342 -9.60 -14.80 16.75
N LYS A 343 -9.93 -15.98 17.26
CA LYS A 343 -11.29 -16.39 17.62
C LYS A 343 -11.65 -16.06 19.07
N MET A 344 -10.69 -15.60 19.86
CA MET A 344 -10.87 -15.23 21.26
C MET A 344 -11.21 -13.74 21.38
N GLN A 345 -11.89 -13.36 22.46
CA GLN A 345 -12.08 -11.95 22.79
C GLN A 345 -10.73 -11.29 23.06
N LEU A 346 -10.50 -10.09 22.52
CA LEU A 346 -9.19 -9.42 22.55
C LEU A 346 -8.64 -9.23 23.98
N ASN A 347 -9.50 -8.87 24.93
CA ASN A 347 -9.13 -8.74 26.36
C ASN A 347 -8.63 -10.06 26.97
N LYS A 348 -9.14 -11.22 26.53
CA LYS A 348 -8.64 -12.53 26.96
C LYS A 348 -7.26 -12.83 26.37
N VAL A 349 -7.03 -12.45 25.12
CA VAL A 349 -5.71 -12.59 24.48
C VAL A 349 -4.70 -11.65 25.12
N GLU A 350 -5.12 -10.44 25.48
CA GLU A 350 -4.31 -9.48 26.24
C GLU A 350 -3.92 -10.05 27.61
N ASP A 351 -4.86 -10.68 28.32
CA ASP A 351 -4.58 -11.37 29.59
C ASP A 351 -3.56 -12.51 29.43
N LEU A 352 -3.63 -13.29 28.35
CA LEU A 352 -2.63 -14.32 28.05
C LEU A 352 -1.22 -13.72 27.89
N CYS A 353 -1.10 -12.54 27.30
CA CYS A 353 0.17 -11.82 27.27
C CYS A 353 0.59 -11.36 28.67
N LEU A 354 -0.25 -10.56 29.34
CA LEU A 354 0.16 -9.80 30.52
C LEU A 354 0.24 -10.62 31.81
N LYS A 355 -0.55 -11.70 31.91
CA LYS A 355 -0.62 -12.56 33.11
C LYS A 355 0.08 -13.89 32.91
N ASN A 356 0.10 -14.40 31.68
CA ASN A 356 0.62 -15.72 31.37
C ASN A 356 1.88 -15.69 30.52
N ASN A 357 2.41 -14.52 30.17
CA ASN A 357 3.63 -14.34 29.39
C ASN A 357 3.63 -15.12 28.06
N VAL A 358 2.45 -15.25 27.43
CA VAL A 358 2.32 -15.91 26.14
C VAL A 358 2.79 -14.96 25.05
N ILE A 359 4.02 -15.15 24.56
CA ILE A 359 4.69 -14.29 23.57
C ILE A 359 3.82 -14.06 22.32
N VAL A 360 3.24 -15.13 21.75
CA VAL A 360 2.40 -15.02 20.55
C VAL A 360 1.15 -14.19 20.82
N ALA A 361 0.59 -14.24 22.04
CA ALA A 361 -0.55 -13.41 22.44
C ALA A 361 -0.15 -11.94 22.59
N CYS A 362 1.05 -11.67 23.12
CA CYS A 362 1.60 -10.32 23.18
C CYS A 362 1.77 -9.72 21.78
N ARG A 363 2.42 -10.45 20.88
CA ARG A 363 2.63 -10.01 19.48
C ARG A 363 1.30 -9.81 18.75
N PHE A 364 0.38 -10.77 18.87
CA PHE A 364 -0.95 -10.69 18.24
C PHE A 364 -1.74 -9.47 18.72
N THR A 365 -1.80 -9.25 20.04
CA THR A 365 -2.56 -8.14 20.63
C THR A 365 -1.88 -6.80 20.36
N GLY A 366 -0.55 -6.73 20.46
CA GLY A 366 0.23 -5.54 20.12
C GLY A 366 -0.04 -5.10 18.67
N LYS A 367 -0.02 -6.05 17.73
CA LYS A 367 -0.35 -5.79 16.32
C LYS A 367 -1.79 -5.32 16.14
N LYS A 368 -2.73 -5.79 16.96
CA LYS A 368 -4.12 -5.30 16.89
C LYS A 368 -4.21 -3.83 17.27
N TYR A 369 -3.57 -3.43 18.38
CA TYR A 369 -3.56 -2.03 18.81
C TYR A 369 -2.73 -1.12 17.89
N GLU A 370 -1.73 -1.66 17.18
CA GLU A 370 -0.99 -0.94 16.13
C GLU A 370 -1.84 -0.64 14.88
N ASN A 371 -2.85 -1.48 14.58
CA ASN A 371 -3.64 -1.43 13.34
C ASN A 371 -4.99 -0.70 13.44
N VAL A 372 -5.41 -0.23 14.63
CA VAL A 372 -6.65 0.55 14.78
C VAL A 372 -6.31 2.04 14.67
N ASN A 373 -7.04 2.77 13.82
CA ASN A 373 -6.89 4.21 13.52
C ASN A 373 -6.32 5.05 14.68
N PHE A 374 -5.24 5.79 14.41
CA PHE A 374 -4.50 6.71 15.27
C PHE A 374 -5.29 7.33 16.46
N ASP A 375 -5.33 6.61 17.58
CA ASP A 375 -5.64 7.15 18.92
C ASP A 375 -4.41 6.96 19.81
N GLU A 376 -3.96 8.01 20.51
CA GLU A 376 -2.77 7.99 21.37
C GLU A 376 -2.82 6.89 22.43
N LYS A 377 -4.03 6.54 22.91
CA LYS A 377 -4.24 5.54 23.98
C LYS A 377 -3.94 4.10 23.55
N ASP A 378 -4.00 3.79 22.25
CA ASP A 378 -3.79 2.43 21.76
C ASP A 378 -2.30 2.14 21.49
N TYR A 379 -1.50 3.16 21.15
CA TYR A 379 -0.04 3.01 21.09
C TYR A 379 0.58 2.70 22.45
N GLU A 380 0.09 3.31 23.54
CA GLU A 380 0.56 2.99 24.89
C GLU A 380 0.35 1.51 25.23
N LYS A 381 -0.79 0.93 24.81
CA LYS A 381 -1.07 -0.50 24.96
C LYS A 381 -0.17 -1.35 24.09
N ALA A 382 0.02 -0.98 22.82
CA ALA A 382 0.93 -1.68 21.92
C ALA A 382 2.37 -1.69 22.45
N VAL A 383 2.87 -0.54 22.92
CA VAL A 383 4.18 -0.41 23.59
C VAL A 383 4.26 -1.37 24.77
N ARG A 384 3.28 -1.37 25.67
CA ARG A 384 3.29 -2.26 26.85
C ARG A 384 3.36 -3.74 26.46
N LEU A 385 2.60 -4.15 25.45
CA LEU A 385 2.53 -5.54 24.98
C LEU A 385 3.82 -5.98 24.29
N TYR A 386 4.35 -5.14 23.38
CA TYR A 386 5.61 -5.41 22.70
C TYR A 386 6.81 -5.35 23.65
N SER A 387 6.81 -4.45 24.64
CA SER A 387 7.81 -4.42 25.71
C SER A 387 7.81 -5.73 26.48
N ASN A 388 6.65 -6.24 26.89
CA ASN A 388 6.58 -7.52 27.60
C ASN A 388 7.15 -8.68 26.74
N ALA A 389 6.76 -8.77 25.47
CA ALA A 389 7.29 -9.79 24.57
C ALA A 389 8.80 -9.64 24.29
N CYS A 390 9.30 -8.42 24.15
CA CYS A 390 10.72 -8.16 23.96
C CYS A 390 11.54 -8.57 25.20
N GLU A 391 11.04 -8.30 26.42
CA GLU A 391 11.67 -8.79 27.66
C GLU A 391 11.65 -10.32 27.75
N LEU A 392 10.61 -10.96 27.18
CA LEU A 392 10.51 -12.40 26.99
C LEU A 392 11.34 -12.94 25.79
N LYS A 393 12.29 -12.16 25.28
CA LYS A 393 13.25 -12.53 24.22
C LYS A 393 12.62 -12.75 22.84
N ASP A 394 11.48 -12.12 22.55
CA ASP A 394 10.90 -12.09 21.20
C ASP A 394 11.48 -10.95 20.36
N ALA A 395 12.36 -11.30 19.42
CA ALA A 395 13.09 -10.32 18.61
C ALA A 395 12.17 -9.49 17.69
N GLU A 396 11.08 -10.07 17.19
CA GLU A 396 10.10 -9.35 16.36
C GLU A 396 9.35 -8.28 17.14
N SER A 397 9.01 -8.56 18.40
CA SER A 397 8.41 -7.57 19.29
C SER A 397 9.41 -6.48 19.67
N CYS A 398 10.69 -6.80 19.85
CA CYS A 398 11.73 -5.78 20.04
C CYS A 398 11.84 -4.83 18.82
N ILE A 399 11.72 -5.36 17.60
CA ILE A 399 11.69 -4.55 16.38
C ILE A 399 10.44 -3.67 16.34
N SER A 400 9.28 -4.24 16.64
CA SER A 400 8.00 -3.51 16.60
C SER A 400 7.98 -2.39 17.65
N LEU A 401 8.52 -2.66 18.83
CA LEU A 401 8.75 -1.66 19.87
C LEU A 401 9.68 -0.54 19.40
N GLY A 402 10.82 -0.89 18.80
CA GLY A 402 11.77 0.09 18.26
C GLY A 402 11.15 0.97 17.18
N LYS A 403 10.27 0.41 16.33
CA LYS A 403 9.52 1.17 15.31
C LYS A 403 8.55 2.17 15.94
N ILE A 404 7.77 1.75 16.93
CA ILE A 404 6.83 2.63 17.63
C ILE A 404 7.59 3.77 18.34
N TYR A 405 8.69 3.46 19.02
CA TYR A 405 9.52 4.50 19.64
C TYR A 405 10.15 5.43 18.62
N ALA A 406 10.63 4.92 17.48
CA ALA A 406 11.19 5.75 16.40
C ALA A 406 10.14 6.71 15.79
N LEU A 407 8.87 6.28 15.69
CA LEU A 407 7.76 7.14 15.26
C LEU A 407 7.50 8.28 16.28
N ASN A 408 7.61 7.99 17.58
CA ASN A 408 7.44 8.99 18.65
C ASN A 408 8.63 9.97 18.78
N VAL A 409 9.83 9.59 18.32
CA VAL A 409 11.02 10.47 18.25
C VAL A 409 10.83 11.61 17.22
N ILE A 410 9.98 11.43 16.21
CA ILE A 410 9.64 12.48 15.23
C ILE A 410 8.98 13.69 15.94
N ASN A 411 8.37 13.47 17.12
CA ASN A 411 7.72 14.50 17.92
C ASN A 411 8.53 14.99 19.14
N ASN A 412 9.64 14.32 19.51
CA ASN A 412 10.47 14.74 20.64
C ASN A 412 11.92 14.22 20.50
N LYS A 413 12.88 15.12 20.20
CA LYS A 413 14.30 14.76 20.11
C LYS A 413 14.81 14.31 21.49
N GLY A 414 15.41 13.12 21.56
CA GLY A 414 16.17 12.66 22.74
C GLY A 414 15.77 11.30 23.33
N ASN A 415 14.81 10.58 22.73
CA ASN A 415 14.47 9.24 23.21
C ASN A 415 15.41 8.15 22.61
N THR A 416 16.26 7.55 23.45
CA THR A 416 17.15 6.41 23.10
C THR A 416 16.44 5.05 23.10
N ASP A 417 15.18 4.98 23.54
CA ASP A 417 14.41 3.72 23.67
C ASP A 417 14.30 2.97 22.34
N ALA A 418 14.24 3.69 21.21
CA ALA A 418 14.13 3.08 19.89
C ALA A 418 15.39 2.28 19.51
N ILE A 419 16.57 2.88 19.63
CA ILE A 419 17.83 2.19 19.32
C ILE A 419 18.13 1.10 20.35
N ASP A 420 17.73 1.29 21.61
CA ASP A 420 17.89 0.27 22.65
C ASP A 420 16.99 -0.95 22.39
N ALA A 421 15.75 -0.75 21.95
CA ALA A 421 14.87 -1.83 21.53
C ALA A 421 15.43 -2.59 20.32
N TYR A 422 15.98 -1.89 19.31
CA TYR A 422 16.64 -2.55 18.18
C TYR A 422 17.92 -3.29 18.60
N LYS A 423 18.72 -2.75 19.53
CA LYS A 423 19.88 -3.43 20.09
C LYS A 423 19.50 -4.71 20.81
N LYS A 424 18.44 -4.70 21.62
CA LYS A 424 17.89 -5.91 22.25
C LYS A 424 17.52 -6.96 21.18
N GLY A 425 16.82 -6.56 20.12
CA GLY A 425 16.53 -7.47 18.99
C GLY A 425 17.79 -8.00 18.29
N CYS A 426 18.84 -7.19 18.18
CA CYS A 426 20.11 -7.58 17.57
C CYS A 426 20.96 -8.50 18.48
N GLU A 427 20.86 -8.34 19.80
CA GLU A 427 21.44 -9.26 20.79
C GLU A 427 20.80 -10.64 20.73
N LEU A 428 19.54 -10.72 20.29
CA LEU A 428 18.81 -11.96 19.99
C LEU A 428 19.17 -12.55 18.61
N ASN A 429 20.25 -12.09 17.98
CA ASN A 429 20.73 -12.57 16.67
C ASN A 429 19.74 -12.42 15.52
N TYR A 430 18.80 -11.48 15.62
CA TYR A 430 17.88 -11.19 14.53
C TYR A 430 18.50 -10.15 13.58
N SER A 431 18.85 -10.59 12.38
CA SER A 431 19.55 -9.80 11.36
C SER A 431 18.89 -8.43 11.10
N ARG A 432 17.56 -8.41 10.95
CA ARG A 432 16.78 -7.19 10.69
C ARG A 432 16.92 -6.16 11.82
N ALA A 433 16.99 -6.61 13.07
CA ALA A 433 17.19 -5.72 14.20
C ALA A 433 18.59 -5.11 14.19
N CYS A 434 19.63 -5.91 13.87
CA CYS A 434 20.98 -5.41 13.70
C CYS A 434 21.09 -4.39 12.55
N GLY A 435 20.33 -4.60 11.47
CA GLY A 435 20.24 -3.66 10.34
C GLY A 435 19.72 -2.28 10.78
N TYR A 436 18.65 -2.24 11.58
CA TYR A 436 18.13 -0.98 12.12
C TYR A 436 19.14 -0.25 13.02
N VAL A 437 19.95 -0.97 13.80
CA VAL A 437 21.02 -0.36 14.60
C VAL A 437 22.14 0.19 13.70
N ALA A 438 22.49 -0.53 12.63
CA ALA A 438 23.49 -0.08 11.66
C ALA A 438 23.04 1.20 10.95
N ASP A 439 21.78 1.26 10.52
CA ASP A 439 21.19 2.44 9.87
C ASP A 439 21.14 3.63 10.84
N ALA A 440 20.75 3.41 12.11
CA ALA A 440 20.76 4.45 13.14
C ALA A 440 22.14 5.11 13.29
N TYR A 441 23.22 4.32 13.37
CA TYR A 441 24.58 4.85 13.45
C TYR A 441 25.09 5.43 12.13
N SER A 442 24.66 4.90 10.98
CA SER A 442 25.06 5.39 9.65
C SER A 442 24.46 6.77 9.35
N GLU A 443 23.19 6.95 9.68
CA GLU A 443 22.40 8.13 9.35
C GLU A 443 22.42 9.19 10.47
N GLY A 444 22.78 8.81 11.70
CA GLY A 444 22.70 9.70 12.86
C GLY A 444 21.26 9.97 13.28
N ILE A 445 20.36 9.02 13.04
CA ILE A 445 18.95 9.04 13.45
C ILE A 445 18.85 8.12 14.67
N LEU A 446 18.14 8.54 15.73
CA LEU A 446 18.03 7.84 17.03
C LEU A 446 19.32 7.83 17.88
N THR A 447 20.49 8.06 17.30
CA THR A 447 21.79 8.16 17.99
C THR A 447 22.76 9.05 17.20
N GLU A 448 23.91 9.41 17.78
CA GLU A 448 24.96 10.14 17.07
C GLU A 448 25.59 9.28 15.97
N LYS A 449 25.91 9.91 14.84
CA LYS A 449 26.53 9.25 13.70
C LYS A 449 27.89 8.64 14.09
N ASP A 450 28.05 7.34 13.86
CA ASP A 450 29.29 6.60 14.13
C ASP A 450 29.53 5.59 13.02
N ALA A 451 30.39 5.94 12.08
CA ALA A 451 30.68 5.10 10.92
C ALA A 451 31.34 3.76 11.29
N LYS A 452 32.07 3.69 12.41
CA LYS A 452 32.71 2.44 12.86
C LYS A 452 31.66 1.48 13.40
N LYS A 453 30.76 1.96 14.26
CA LYS A 453 29.64 1.15 14.77
C LYS A 453 28.68 0.75 13.66
N ALA A 454 28.39 1.65 12.72
CA ALA A 454 27.58 1.32 11.55
C ALA A 454 28.19 0.15 10.76
N ASP A 455 29.50 0.19 10.47
CA ASP A 455 30.19 -0.91 9.77
C ASP A 455 30.21 -2.22 10.59
N GLU A 456 30.39 -2.14 11.90
CA GLU A 456 30.32 -3.29 12.82
C GLU A 456 28.95 -3.98 12.77
N PHE A 457 27.86 -3.21 12.95
CA PHE A 457 26.51 -3.75 12.90
C PHE A 457 26.12 -4.21 11.49
N ASN A 458 26.60 -3.56 10.43
CA ASN A 458 26.40 -4.03 9.05
C ASN A 458 27.05 -5.40 8.84
N LYS A 459 28.28 -5.61 9.31
CA LYS A 459 28.97 -6.91 9.23
C LYS A 459 28.25 -7.98 10.04
N LYS A 460 27.76 -7.64 11.24
CA LYS A 460 26.96 -8.55 12.06
C LYS A 460 25.65 -8.94 11.34
N THR A 461 24.95 -7.96 10.77
CA THR A 461 23.73 -8.16 9.98
C THR A 461 23.97 -9.13 8.82
N LEU A 462 25.03 -8.90 8.04
CA LEU A 462 25.41 -9.77 6.92
C LEU A 462 25.72 -11.20 7.34
N ASN A 463 26.40 -11.40 8.46
CA ASN A 463 26.72 -12.76 8.95
C ASN A 463 25.45 -13.52 9.36
N LEU A 464 24.57 -12.86 10.11
CA LEU A 464 23.28 -13.41 10.53
C LEU A 464 22.38 -13.69 9.33
N ALA A 465 22.24 -12.72 8.43
CA ALA A 465 21.43 -12.84 7.23
C ALA A 465 21.98 -13.90 6.26
N LYS A 466 23.30 -14.12 6.23
CA LYS A 466 23.88 -15.23 5.47
C LYS A 466 23.39 -16.57 5.99
N THR A 467 23.48 -16.77 7.30
CA THR A 467 23.05 -18.02 7.95
C THR A 467 21.55 -18.27 7.77
N GLY A 468 20.75 -17.22 7.92
CA GLY A 468 19.31 -17.29 7.71
C GLY A 468 18.95 -17.56 6.25
N CYS A 469 19.57 -16.86 5.31
CA CYS A 469 19.32 -17.07 3.88
C CYS A 469 19.78 -18.46 3.41
N ASP A 470 20.90 -18.98 3.93
CA ASP A 470 21.36 -20.35 3.67
C ASP A 470 20.35 -21.38 4.20
N SER A 471 19.62 -21.04 5.26
CA SER A 471 18.49 -21.81 5.83
C SER A 471 17.14 -21.51 5.16
N ASN A 472 17.14 -20.88 3.98
CA ASN A 472 15.95 -20.49 3.22
C ASN A 472 15.00 -19.53 3.96
N ASN A 473 15.54 -18.67 4.83
CA ASN A 473 14.81 -17.52 5.32
C ASN A 473 14.82 -16.41 4.26
N ALA A 474 13.65 -16.12 3.70
CA ALA A 474 13.48 -15.18 2.61
C ALA A 474 13.81 -13.72 3.01
N VAL A 475 13.43 -13.33 4.24
CA VAL A 475 13.76 -12.01 4.80
C VAL A 475 15.27 -11.80 4.86
N ASP A 476 15.99 -12.82 5.30
CA ASP A 476 17.45 -12.78 5.40
C ASP A 476 18.11 -12.73 4.01
N CYS A 477 17.55 -13.42 3.02
CA CYS A 477 17.99 -13.28 1.64
C CYS A 477 17.77 -11.87 1.10
N SER A 478 16.62 -11.24 1.41
CA SER A 478 16.33 -9.85 1.07
C SER A 478 17.32 -8.88 1.71
N ILE A 479 17.69 -9.11 2.98
CA ILE A 479 18.70 -8.30 3.69
C ILE A 479 20.05 -8.41 2.99
N LEU A 480 20.52 -9.61 2.64
CA LEU A 480 21.77 -9.76 1.88
C LEU A 480 21.71 -9.01 0.55
N GLY A 481 20.60 -9.15 -0.18
CA GLY A 481 20.34 -8.44 -1.42
C GLY A 481 20.52 -6.93 -1.28
N TYR A 482 19.88 -6.36 -0.27
CA TYR A 482 19.95 -4.94 0.07
C TYR A 482 21.39 -4.47 0.40
N HIS A 483 22.10 -5.20 1.27
CA HIS A 483 23.45 -4.81 1.68
C HIS A 483 24.48 -4.90 0.54
N TYR A 484 24.42 -5.94 -0.30
CA TYR A 484 25.27 -6.05 -1.51
C TYR A 484 24.93 -4.97 -2.54
N GLY A 485 23.65 -4.60 -2.66
CA GLY A 485 23.18 -3.56 -3.57
C GLY A 485 23.64 -2.15 -3.15
N ARG A 486 23.68 -1.87 -1.84
CA ARG A 486 24.11 -0.56 -1.30
C ARG A 486 25.61 -0.49 -0.97
N GLY A 487 26.28 -1.62 -0.83
CA GLY A 487 27.66 -1.68 -0.37
C GLY A 487 27.82 -1.34 1.11
N GLN A 488 26.84 -1.70 1.95
CA GLN A 488 26.85 -1.45 3.40
C GLN A 488 27.47 -2.64 4.14
N GLY A 489 28.69 -2.47 4.66
CA GLY A 489 29.47 -3.53 5.32
C GLY A 489 30.07 -4.57 4.37
N VAL A 490 29.77 -4.49 3.07
CA VAL A 490 30.33 -5.30 1.97
C VAL A 490 30.67 -4.43 0.79
N LYS A 491 31.58 -4.91 -0.07
CA LYS A 491 31.80 -4.28 -1.38
C LYS A 491 30.51 -4.38 -2.20
N LYS A 492 30.11 -3.26 -2.79
CA LYS A 492 28.96 -3.21 -3.70
C LYS A 492 29.10 -4.24 -4.82
N ASP A 493 28.10 -5.10 -4.96
CA ASP A 493 28.08 -6.18 -5.96
C ASP A 493 26.63 -6.44 -6.38
N TYR A 494 26.27 -5.91 -7.54
CA TYR A 494 24.90 -6.03 -8.06
C TYR A 494 24.55 -7.46 -8.51
N GLN A 495 25.53 -8.28 -8.88
CA GLN A 495 25.27 -9.68 -9.26
C GLN A 495 24.91 -10.50 -8.04
N GLN A 496 25.64 -10.31 -6.94
CA GLN A 496 25.31 -10.93 -5.67
C GLN A 496 24.01 -10.39 -5.09
N ALA A 497 23.77 -9.06 -5.18
CA ALA A 497 22.50 -8.47 -4.77
C ALA A 497 21.32 -9.10 -5.50
N LYS A 498 21.40 -9.17 -6.84
CA LYS A 498 20.39 -9.80 -7.68
C LYS A 498 20.17 -11.26 -7.27
N LYS A 499 21.22 -12.06 -7.13
CA LYS A 499 21.14 -13.47 -6.75
C LYS A 499 20.39 -13.68 -5.43
N PHE A 500 20.70 -12.88 -4.40
CA PHE A 500 20.05 -13.02 -3.10
C PHE A 500 18.59 -12.54 -3.13
N LEU A 501 18.29 -11.48 -3.89
CA LEU A 501 16.91 -11.02 -4.09
C LEU A 501 16.08 -12.05 -4.88
N GLU A 502 16.64 -12.66 -5.94
CA GLU A 502 15.98 -13.75 -6.68
C GLU A 502 15.67 -14.92 -5.75
N LYS A 503 16.62 -15.32 -4.91
CA LYS A 503 16.39 -16.37 -3.90
C LYS A 503 15.31 -15.99 -2.89
N ALA A 504 15.26 -14.72 -2.45
CA ALA A 504 14.20 -14.26 -1.55
C ALA A 504 12.80 -14.36 -2.21
N CYS A 505 12.69 -13.94 -3.47
CA CYS A 505 11.46 -14.05 -4.26
C CYS A 505 11.02 -15.51 -4.45
N GLU A 506 11.95 -16.43 -4.73
CA GLU A 506 11.67 -17.87 -4.84
C GLU A 506 11.14 -18.47 -3.52
N LEU A 507 11.47 -17.86 -2.40
CA LEU A 507 11.06 -18.29 -1.06
C LEU A 507 9.76 -17.60 -0.57
N ASN A 508 9.01 -16.96 -1.48
CA ASN A 508 7.72 -16.30 -1.22
C ASN A 508 7.76 -15.14 -0.20
N ASP A 509 8.85 -14.37 -0.13
CA ASP A 509 8.84 -13.04 0.50
C ASP A 509 8.93 -11.97 -0.59
N GLY A 510 7.76 -11.63 -1.13
CA GLY A 510 7.57 -10.62 -2.17
C GLY A 510 6.40 -9.70 -1.84
#